data_AF-T2JNR0-F1
#
_entry.id   AF-T2JNR0-F1
#
_cell.length_a   1.000
_cell.length_b   1.000
_cell.length_c   1.000
_cell.angle_alpha   90.00
_cell.angle_beta   90.00
_cell.angle_gamma   90.00
#
_symmetry.space_group_name_H-M   'P 1'
#
loop_
_entity.id
_entity.type
_entity.pdbx_description
1 polymer ?
#
loop_
_entity_poly.entity_id
_entity_poly.type
_entity_poly.pdbx_seq_one_letter_code
_entity_poly.pdbx_strand_id
1 'polypeptide(L)'
;MSGNRALVGSRFDDDNGNNSGSAYIFDVTTGNFLQKLTPPDGAAGDQFGISVSLSGNRALVASYLDDDNGTDSGSAYLFTTGQTVPEPLTILGAGTAVAFGASFKRKLAKKNKKQG
;
A
#
# COMPACT_ATOMS: atom_id res chain seq x y z
N MET A 1 -13.41 2.00 18.44
CA MET A 1 -12.52 0.97 17.87
C MET A 1 -12.63 1.08 16.35
N SER A 2 -11.57 1.51 15.66
CA SER A 2 -11.57 1.58 14.19
C SER A 2 -10.46 0.70 13.68
N GLY A 3 -10.83 -0.42 13.06
CA GLY A 3 -9.87 -1.28 12.38
C GLY A 3 -10.21 -2.75 12.50
N ASN A 4 -11.31 -3.17 11.88
CA ASN A 4 -11.59 -4.59 11.65
C ASN A 4 -10.73 -5.17 10.52
N ARG A 5 -9.50 -4.65 10.33
CA ARG A 5 -8.65 -5.00 9.19
C ARG A 5 -7.26 -5.38 9.64
N ALA A 6 -6.70 -6.39 8.98
CA ALA A 6 -5.31 -6.78 9.08
C ALA A 6 -4.62 -6.50 7.73
N LEU A 7 -3.39 -6.01 7.79
CA LEU A 7 -2.50 -5.84 6.64
C LEU A 7 -1.35 -6.84 6.78
N VAL A 8 -1.16 -7.69 5.78
CA VAL A 8 -0.19 -8.78 5.77
C VAL A 8 0.71 -8.63 4.55
N GLY A 9 2.02 -8.61 4.76
CA GLY A 9 3.00 -8.56 3.68
C GLY A 9 3.42 -9.94 3.19
N SER A 10 3.64 -10.07 1.88
CA SER A 10 4.17 -11.26 1.20
C SER A 10 5.30 -10.82 0.27
N ARG A 11 6.48 -10.59 0.85
CA ARG A 11 7.63 -9.98 0.15
C ARG A 11 8.26 -10.83 -0.96
N PHE A 12 7.85 -12.08 -1.09
CA PHE A 12 8.35 -13.02 -2.12
C PHE A 12 7.22 -13.47 -3.05
N ASP A 13 6.13 -12.71 -3.10
CA ASP A 13 5.10 -12.88 -4.12
C ASP A 13 5.65 -12.49 -5.49
N ASP A 14 5.28 -13.23 -6.54
CA ASP A 14 5.91 -13.14 -7.85
C ASP A 14 5.02 -12.46 -8.92
N ASP A 15 3.89 -11.88 -8.52
CA ASP A 15 2.86 -11.39 -9.46
C ASP A 15 3.37 -10.31 -10.43
N ASN A 16 4.28 -9.44 -9.99
CA ASN A 16 4.89 -8.38 -10.82
C ASN A 16 6.37 -8.69 -11.18
N GLY A 17 6.79 -9.95 -11.06
CA GLY A 17 8.18 -10.38 -11.22
C GLY A 17 8.71 -11.12 -10.01
N ASN A 18 9.79 -11.88 -10.19
CA ASN A 18 10.39 -12.70 -9.14
C ASN A 18 10.71 -11.86 -7.90
N ASN A 19 10.16 -12.22 -6.73
CA ASN A 19 10.27 -11.52 -5.47
C ASN A 19 9.87 -10.03 -5.53
N SER A 20 8.96 -9.66 -6.44
CA SER A 20 8.43 -8.28 -6.51
C SER A 20 7.65 -7.92 -5.25
N GLY A 21 6.95 -8.90 -4.70
CA GLY A 21 6.26 -8.81 -3.42
C GLY A 21 4.88 -8.17 -3.53
N SER A 22 4.07 -8.45 -2.51
CA SER A 22 2.68 -8.01 -2.39
C SER A 22 2.29 -7.73 -0.94
N ALA A 23 1.16 -7.06 -0.73
CA ALA A 23 0.51 -7.00 0.57
C ALA A 23 -0.99 -7.24 0.45
N TYR A 24 -1.61 -7.74 1.51
CA TYR A 24 -2.99 -8.21 1.51
C TYR A 24 -3.73 -7.63 2.71
N ILE A 25 -5.00 -7.29 2.49
CA ILE A 25 -5.89 -6.79 3.51
C ILE A 25 -6.99 -7.81 3.75
N PHE A 26 -7.20 -8.14 5.01
CA PHE A 26 -8.26 -9.04 5.47
C PHE A 26 -9.18 -8.34 6.45
N ASP A 27 -10.45 -8.74 6.47
CA ASP A 27 -11.35 -8.44 7.57
C ASP A 27 -11.07 -9.40 8.74
N VAL A 28 -10.75 -8.87 9.91
CA VAL A 28 -10.32 -9.68 11.08
C VAL A 28 -11.48 -10.35 11.81
N THR A 29 -12.72 -9.95 11.54
CA THR A 29 -13.91 -10.56 12.17
C THR A 29 -14.42 -11.74 11.38
N THR A 30 -14.37 -11.64 10.05
CA THR A 30 -14.89 -12.67 9.13
C THR A 30 -13.78 -13.52 8.52
N GLY A 31 -12.52 -13.07 8.56
CA GLY A 31 -11.41 -13.70 7.85
C GLY A 31 -11.43 -13.46 6.33
N ASN A 32 -12.38 -12.65 5.84
CA ASN A 32 -12.53 -12.42 4.42
C ASN A 32 -11.36 -11.62 3.84
N PHE A 33 -10.90 -12.04 2.67
CA PHE A 33 -10.00 -11.23 1.85
C PHE A 33 -10.72 -9.98 1.35
N LEU A 34 -10.10 -8.83 1.51
CA LEU A 34 -10.65 -7.53 1.10
C LEU A 34 -9.94 -6.96 -0.12
N GLN A 35 -8.61 -6.96 -0.13
CA GLN A 35 -7.84 -6.28 -1.16
C GLN A 35 -6.39 -6.79 -1.21
N LYS A 36 -5.85 -6.90 -2.43
CA LYS A 36 -4.41 -7.06 -2.69
C LYS A 36 -3.82 -5.69 -3.05
N LEU A 37 -2.67 -5.37 -2.50
CA LEU A 37 -1.89 -4.19 -2.75
C LEU A 37 -0.61 -4.59 -3.46
N THR A 38 -0.36 -3.95 -4.60
CA THR A 38 0.88 -4.06 -5.36
C THR A 38 1.41 -2.65 -5.62
N PRO A 39 2.74 -2.47 -5.65
CA PRO A 39 3.33 -1.19 -6.05
C PRO A 39 3.05 -0.93 -7.55
N PRO A 40 2.69 0.30 -7.96
CA PRO A 40 2.43 0.62 -9.36
C PRO A 40 3.65 0.46 -10.28
N ASP A 41 4.84 0.59 -9.69
CA ASP A 41 6.17 0.51 -10.30
C ASP A 41 6.89 -0.80 -9.93
N GLY A 42 6.17 -1.80 -9.41
CA GLY A 42 6.77 -3.03 -8.92
C GLY A 42 7.63 -3.75 -9.95
N ALA A 43 8.87 -4.00 -9.59
CA ALA A 43 9.84 -4.76 -10.38
C ALA A 43 10.30 -6.02 -9.63
N ALA A 44 10.95 -6.92 -10.36
CA ALA A 44 11.54 -8.11 -9.78
C ALA A 44 12.62 -7.72 -8.75
N GLY A 45 12.54 -8.31 -7.56
CA GLY A 45 13.50 -8.12 -6.48
C GLY A 45 13.14 -7.02 -5.49
N ASP A 46 12.15 -6.15 -5.74
CA ASP A 46 11.82 -5.00 -4.89
C ASP A 46 11.41 -5.39 -3.45
N GLN A 47 10.91 -6.61 -3.27
CA GLN A 47 10.46 -7.16 -1.98
C GLN A 47 9.39 -6.30 -1.31
N PHE A 48 8.42 -5.81 -2.09
CA PHE A 48 7.28 -5.08 -1.56
C PHE A 48 6.52 -5.92 -0.53
N GLY A 49 6.15 -5.33 0.61
CA GLY A 49 5.50 -6.06 1.70
C GLY A 49 6.47 -6.64 2.72
N ILE A 50 7.76 -6.30 2.67
CA ILE A 50 8.72 -6.69 3.72
C ILE A 50 8.40 -6.10 5.09
N SER A 51 7.82 -4.89 5.11
CA SER A 51 7.33 -4.23 6.30
C SER A 51 6.02 -3.52 6.00
N VAL A 52 5.08 -3.62 6.94
CA VAL A 52 3.72 -3.10 6.78
C VAL A 52 3.26 -2.41 8.06
N SER A 53 2.44 -1.36 7.90
CA SER A 53 1.76 -0.70 9.01
C SER A 53 0.37 -0.27 8.58
N LEU A 54 -0.61 -0.44 9.47
CA LEU A 54 -2.01 -0.10 9.23
C LEU A 54 -2.49 0.81 10.34
N SER A 55 -3.05 1.96 9.98
CA SER A 55 -3.70 2.88 10.92
C SER A 55 -4.97 3.45 10.29
N GLY A 56 -6.12 3.15 10.90
CA GLY A 56 -7.42 3.52 10.37
C GLY A 56 -7.63 2.97 8.96
N ASN A 57 -7.75 3.85 7.97
CA ASN A 57 -7.89 3.54 6.54
C ASN A 57 -6.62 3.76 5.74
N ARG A 58 -5.45 3.81 6.37
CA ARG A 58 -4.17 4.02 5.71
C ARG A 58 -3.27 2.82 5.92
N ALA A 59 -2.83 2.21 4.82
CA ALA A 59 -1.83 1.17 4.80
C ALA A 59 -0.51 1.72 4.27
N LEU A 60 0.56 1.55 5.03
CA LEU A 60 1.92 1.84 4.60
C LEU A 60 2.63 0.52 4.33
N VAL A 61 3.25 0.39 3.16
CA VAL A 61 3.99 -0.80 2.75
C VAL A 61 5.35 -0.40 2.21
N ALA A 62 6.40 -1.10 2.66
CA ALA A 62 7.77 -0.85 2.20
C ALA A 62 8.22 -1.86 1.13
N SER A 63 9.09 -1.40 0.23
CA SER A 63 9.91 -2.20 -0.69
C SER A 63 11.36 -1.94 -0.33
N TYR A 64 12.07 -2.94 0.19
CA TYR A 64 13.42 -2.73 0.71
C TYR A 64 14.47 -2.58 -0.39
N LEU A 65 14.27 -3.26 -1.52
CA LEU A 65 15.26 -3.34 -2.61
C LEU A 65 14.86 -2.54 -3.86
N ASP A 66 13.81 -1.72 -3.79
CA ASP A 66 13.44 -0.84 -4.90
C ASP A 66 14.62 0.08 -5.28
N ASP A 67 14.98 0.06 -6.57
CA ASP A 67 16.15 0.73 -7.13
C ASP A 67 15.82 2.01 -7.93
N ASP A 68 14.56 2.44 -7.95
CA ASP A 68 14.07 3.63 -8.65
C ASP A 68 14.84 4.92 -8.35
N ASN A 69 15.49 5.02 -7.18
CA ASN A 69 16.26 6.18 -6.75
C ASN A 69 17.74 5.86 -6.47
N GLY A 70 18.25 4.77 -7.05
CA GLY A 70 19.60 4.24 -6.85
C GLY A 70 19.53 2.81 -6.32
N THR A 71 20.60 2.03 -6.55
CA THR A 71 20.69 0.62 -6.16
C THR A 71 20.22 0.38 -4.73
N ASP A 72 19.20 -0.46 -4.57
CA ASP A 72 18.58 -0.85 -3.29
C ASP A 72 18.24 0.35 -2.39
N SER A 73 17.82 1.47 -2.99
CA SER A 73 17.49 2.70 -2.25
C SER A 73 16.26 2.55 -1.34
N GLY A 74 15.39 1.61 -1.69
CA GLY A 74 14.15 1.31 -1.01
C GLY A 74 13.07 2.39 -1.19
N SER A 75 11.82 1.97 -1.05
CA SER A 75 10.65 2.84 -1.16
C SER A 75 9.57 2.50 -0.14
N ALA A 76 8.66 3.45 0.07
CA ALA A 76 7.47 3.26 0.87
C ALA A 76 6.23 3.85 0.17
N TYR A 77 5.15 3.08 0.23
CA TYR A 77 3.90 3.32 -0.48
C TYR A 77 2.76 3.47 0.51
N LEU A 78 2.00 4.56 0.38
CA LEU A 78 0.83 4.82 1.20
C LEU A 78 -0.44 4.56 0.39
N PHE A 79 -1.25 3.62 0.85
CA PHE A 79 -2.53 3.26 0.28
C PHE A 79 -3.67 3.69 1.19
N THR A 80 -4.77 4.15 0.59
CA THR A 80 -6.04 4.36 1.31
C THR A 80 -6.92 3.12 1.13
N THR A 81 -7.33 2.49 2.23
CA THR A 81 -7.94 1.15 2.25
C THR A 81 -9.44 1.15 2.51
N GLY A 82 -10.11 2.30 2.47
CA GLY A 82 -11.56 2.43 2.64
C GLY A 82 -12.26 2.78 1.33
N GLN A 83 -13.58 2.55 1.28
CA GLN A 83 -14.45 3.13 0.24
C GLN A 83 -14.29 4.65 0.34
N THR A 84 -13.70 5.31 -0.66
CA THR A 84 -13.77 6.77 -0.69
C THR A 84 -15.20 7.12 -1.07
N VAL A 85 -15.97 7.60 -0.10
CA VAL A 85 -17.24 8.26 -0.38
C VAL A 85 -16.87 9.60 -1.02
N PRO A 86 -17.15 9.84 -2.31
CA PRO A 86 -16.87 11.14 -2.90
C PRO A 86 -17.89 12.15 -2.33
N GLU A 87 -17.42 13.15 -1.60
CA GLU A 87 -18.29 14.22 -1.09
C GLU A 87 -18.58 15.28 -2.18
N PRO A 88 -19.83 15.74 -2.38
CA PRO A 88 -21.10 15.07 -2.11
C PRO A 88 -21.92 14.90 -3.40
N LEU A 89 -22.63 13.78 -3.56
CA LEU A 89 -23.90 13.79 -4.28
C LEU A 89 -24.92 12.94 -3.53
N THR A 90 -25.89 13.64 -2.93
CA THR A 90 -27.21 13.12 -2.63
C THR A 90 -27.79 12.47 -3.88
N ILE A 91 -27.78 11.15 -3.98
CA ILE A 91 -28.76 10.41 -4.76
C ILE A 91 -29.37 9.38 -3.82
N LEU A 92 -30.63 9.62 -3.46
CA LEU A 92 -31.52 8.62 -2.91
C LEU A 92 -31.47 7.37 -3.80
N GLY A 93 -31.08 6.24 -3.23
CA GLY A 93 -31.28 4.93 -3.85
C GLY A 93 -30.02 4.08 -3.88
N ALA A 94 -30.07 2.95 -3.18
CA ALA A 94 -29.08 1.88 -3.16
C ALA A 94 -28.30 1.70 -4.48
N GLY A 95 -27.03 2.09 -4.49
CA GLY A 95 -26.15 1.95 -5.65
C GLY A 95 -24.70 2.25 -5.26
N THR A 96 -23.99 1.20 -4.84
CA THR A 96 -22.59 1.16 -4.43
C THR A 96 -21.64 2.01 -5.28
N ALA A 97 -20.99 3.01 -4.69
CA ALA A 97 -19.83 3.68 -5.29
C ALA A 97 -18.56 2.91 -4.90
N VAL A 98 -17.96 2.17 -5.86
CA VAL A 98 -16.69 1.46 -5.66
C VAL A 98 -15.54 2.40 -5.99
N ALA A 99 -14.82 2.84 -4.97
CA ALA A 99 -13.61 3.64 -5.13
C ALA A 99 -12.40 2.73 -5.38
N PHE A 100 -11.66 2.96 -6.47
CA PHE A 100 -10.36 2.35 -6.71
C PHE A 100 -9.29 3.06 -5.86
N GLY A 101 -8.49 2.26 -5.14
CA GLY A 101 -7.47 2.77 -4.23
C GLY A 101 -6.43 3.63 -4.93
N ALA A 102 -6.33 4.91 -4.55
CA ALA A 102 -5.21 5.75 -4.93
C ALA A 102 -3.99 5.37 -4.06
N SER A 103 -2.91 4.91 -4.70
CA SER A 103 -1.60 4.74 -4.05
C SER A 103 -0.74 5.97 -4.33
N PHE A 104 -0.14 6.54 -3.29
CA PHE A 104 0.78 7.68 -3.42
C PHE A 104 2.14 7.31 -2.81
N LYS A 105 3.21 7.34 -3.61
CA LYS A 105 4.61 7.12 -3.18
C LYS A 105 5.07 8.35 -2.39
N ARG A 106 5.48 8.20 -1.12
CA ARG A 106 6.02 9.32 -0.31
C ARG A 106 7.52 9.13 -0.10
N LYS A 107 8.32 9.95 -0.78
CA LYS A 107 9.78 9.96 -0.74
C LYS A 107 10.31 10.71 0.51
N LEU A 108 11.03 10.03 1.40
CA LEU A 108 11.83 10.68 2.46
C LEU A 108 13.27 10.84 1.98
N ALA A 109 13.65 12.04 1.53
CA ALA A 109 15.04 12.34 1.21
C ALA A 109 15.85 12.60 2.50
N LYS A 110 17.02 11.97 2.66
CA LYS A 110 18.01 12.38 3.66
C LYS A 110 18.54 13.76 3.27
N LYS A 111 18.20 14.78 4.05
CA LYS A 111 18.71 16.14 3.89
C LYS A 111 20.18 16.16 4.31
N ASN A 112 21.10 15.93 3.37
CA ASN A 112 22.52 16.18 3.59
C ASN A 112 22.73 17.69 3.73
N LYS A 113 22.69 18.22 4.97
CA LYS A 113 23.32 19.49 5.32
C LYS A 113 24.83 19.27 5.25
N LYS A 114 25.47 19.61 4.14
CA LYS A 114 26.87 20.04 4.19
C LYS A 114 26.87 21.51 4.59
N GLN A 115 27.36 21.73 5.81
CA GLN A 115 27.65 23.02 6.40
C GLN A 115 28.91 23.60 5.75
N GLY A 116 28.99 24.93 5.70
CA GLY A 116 30.25 25.70 5.68
C GLY A 116 30.98 25.77 4.36
#